data_AF-A0A5P2D0Y0-F1
#
_entry.id   AF-A0A5P2D0Y0-F1
#
_cell.length_a   1.000
_cell.length_b   1.000
_cell.length_c   1.000
_cell.angle_alpha   90.00
_cell.angle_beta   90.00
_cell.angle_gamma   90.00
#
_symmetry.space_group_name_H-M   'P 1'
#
loop_
_entity.id
_entity.type
_entity.pdbx_description
1 polymer ?
#
loop_
_entity_poly.entity_id
_entity_poly.type
_entity_poly.pdbx_seq_one_letter_code
_entity_poly.pdbx_strand_id
1 'polypeptide(L)'
;MTTPERYTIEVSMLGPSGAGKTSLLASMYAQYSDLIGATDLELSPVGDTAVKLSDAVARLKALSRSVQVRDSVDGTAAAGLHRYLIAVGQKGKKPRFTLRFTDYAGGLLRERGGGGVGEQVQQALANSPVILLAVDTAALLEQDGLYHDRINAPHLMYEQIKTLLQGNEQHRLLVIVPLKCEKYVGTEAGAHHLLDRVREGYKPLLDHLAHQEVRSRVGCVVVPVQTTGSIVFSSITESAEGRLQFHYRSRRPGAPYAPVDTDQPLRYVLRFVLNVYRQDRRGFWRETVDEMFSTDDALRAAVNTFASGTVSRPGIRVLQDHPRLGR
;
A
#
# COMPACT_ATOMS: atom_id res chain seq x y z
N MET A 1 -27.52 7.65 10.53
CA MET A 1 -27.43 6.17 10.56
C MET A 1 -26.15 5.83 11.30
N THR A 2 -26.29 5.37 12.55
CA THR A 2 -25.20 4.95 13.42
C THR A 2 -24.62 3.64 12.90
N THR A 3 -23.35 3.66 12.50
CA THR A 3 -22.60 2.46 12.16
C THR A 3 -22.52 1.62 13.44
N PRO A 4 -23.02 0.37 13.50
CA PRO A 4 -22.61 -0.52 14.58
C PRO A 4 -21.08 -0.62 14.51
N GLU A 5 -20.39 -0.65 15.64
CA GLU A 5 -18.93 -0.82 15.69
C GLU A 5 -18.57 -2.14 14.99
N ARG A 6 -18.33 -2.04 13.68
CA ARG A 6 -17.93 -3.14 12.80
C ARG A 6 -16.45 -3.35 13.00
N TYR A 7 -16.03 -4.61 13.04
CA TYR A 7 -14.64 -5.00 13.07
C TYR A 7 -13.82 -4.23 12.06
N THR A 8 -12.75 -3.60 12.56
CA THR A 8 -11.86 -2.78 11.75
C THR A 8 -10.49 -3.43 11.71
N ILE A 9 -10.01 -3.68 10.50
CA ILE A 9 -8.67 -4.17 10.25
C ILE A 9 -7.80 -2.98 9.84
N GLU A 10 -6.74 -2.77 10.59
CA GLU A 10 -5.75 -1.73 10.32
C GLU A 10 -4.87 -2.09 9.13
N VAL A 11 -4.69 -1.14 8.23
CA VAL A 11 -3.70 -1.17 7.16
C VAL A 11 -2.89 0.10 7.20
N SER A 12 -1.60 -0.01 7.51
CA SER A 12 -0.71 1.14 7.66
C SER A 12 0.06 1.42 6.39
N MET A 13 0.04 2.66 5.89
CA MET A 13 0.77 3.06 4.68
C MET A 13 2.01 3.88 5.05
N LEU A 14 3.18 3.25 5.01
CA LEU A 14 4.47 3.86 5.27
C LEU A 14 5.13 4.31 3.96
N GLY A 15 6.03 5.28 4.06
CA GLY A 15 6.80 5.79 2.92
C GLY A 15 6.80 7.32 2.86
N PRO A 16 7.62 7.91 1.98
CA PRO A 16 7.83 9.34 1.98
C PRO A 16 6.60 10.15 1.61
N SER A 17 6.63 11.43 1.98
CA SER A 17 5.65 12.39 1.47
C SER A 17 5.83 12.54 -0.05
N GLY A 18 4.73 12.61 -0.79
CA GLY A 18 4.80 12.67 -2.27
C GLY A 18 5.12 11.33 -2.97
N ALA A 19 5.32 10.21 -2.24
CA ALA A 19 5.56 8.90 -2.87
C ALA A 19 4.39 8.45 -3.78
N GLY A 20 3.17 8.93 -3.50
CA GLY A 20 1.94 8.54 -4.19
C GLY A 20 1.02 7.62 -3.39
N LYS A 21 1.11 7.60 -2.05
CA LYS A 21 0.26 6.77 -1.16
C LYS A 21 -1.23 7.04 -1.37
N THR A 22 -1.65 8.30 -1.33
CA THR A 22 -3.05 8.65 -1.62
C THR A 22 -3.44 8.32 -3.06
N SER A 23 -2.53 8.47 -4.03
CA SER A 23 -2.75 8.08 -5.43
C SER A 23 -2.95 6.58 -5.60
N LEU A 24 -2.25 5.76 -4.79
CA LEU A 24 -2.46 4.32 -4.72
C LEU A 24 -3.88 3.99 -4.27
N LEU A 25 -4.37 4.59 -3.17
CA LEU A 25 -5.74 4.36 -2.70
C LEU A 25 -6.80 4.83 -3.71
N ALA A 26 -6.57 5.98 -4.35
CA ALA A 26 -7.46 6.50 -5.36
C ALA A 26 -7.51 5.59 -6.60
N SER A 27 -6.36 5.09 -7.05
CA SER A 27 -6.30 4.18 -8.20
C SER A 27 -6.87 2.80 -7.90
N MET A 28 -6.65 2.26 -6.70
CA MET A 28 -7.38 1.11 -6.17
C MET A 28 -8.89 1.33 -6.26
N TYR A 29 -9.38 2.43 -5.68
CA TYR A 29 -10.80 2.78 -5.67
C TYR A 29 -11.39 2.92 -7.08
N ALA A 30 -10.66 3.54 -8.01
CA ALA A 30 -11.09 3.67 -9.39
C ALA A 30 -11.24 2.32 -10.12
N GLN A 31 -10.42 1.33 -9.75
CA GLN A 31 -10.49 -0.01 -10.35
C GLN A 31 -11.50 -0.93 -9.67
N TYR A 32 -12.05 -0.54 -8.51
CA TYR A 32 -12.99 -1.39 -7.77
C TYR A 32 -14.23 -1.76 -8.58
N SER A 33 -14.88 -0.80 -9.25
CA SER A 33 -16.07 -1.09 -10.06
C SER A 33 -15.82 -2.15 -11.12
N ASP A 34 -14.65 -2.09 -11.77
CA ASP A 34 -14.32 -2.89 -12.94
C ASP A 34 -13.84 -4.30 -12.53
N LEU A 35 -13.10 -4.41 -11.44
CA LEU A 35 -12.53 -5.68 -10.96
C LEU A 35 -13.46 -6.48 -10.06
N ILE A 36 -14.31 -5.79 -9.30
CA ILE A 36 -15.25 -6.40 -8.37
C ILE A 36 -16.56 -6.75 -9.07
N GLY A 37 -16.87 -6.13 -10.22
CA GLY A 37 -18.00 -6.49 -11.07
C GLY A 37 -18.12 -8.00 -11.32
N ALA A 38 -16.99 -8.69 -11.46
CA ALA A 38 -16.89 -10.13 -11.72
C ALA A 38 -17.01 -11.03 -10.46
N THR A 39 -17.08 -10.46 -9.25
CA THR A 39 -17.17 -11.23 -7.99
C THR A 39 -18.40 -10.79 -7.20
N ASP A 40 -18.80 -11.56 -6.19
CA ASP A 40 -19.88 -11.17 -5.27
C ASP A 40 -19.39 -10.30 -4.10
N LEU A 41 -18.15 -9.80 -4.19
CA LEU A 41 -17.56 -8.90 -3.20
C LEU A 41 -18.12 -7.48 -3.41
N GLU A 42 -18.19 -6.69 -2.35
CA GLU A 42 -18.50 -5.27 -2.39
C GLU A 42 -17.50 -4.51 -1.51
N LEU A 43 -16.91 -3.45 -2.06
CA LEU A 43 -16.02 -2.54 -1.35
C LEU A 43 -16.61 -1.14 -1.42
N SER A 44 -17.05 -0.64 -0.27
CA SER A 44 -17.83 0.59 -0.19
C SER A 44 -17.14 1.59 0.73
N PRO A 45 -16.69 2.76 0.23
CA PRO A 45 -16.08 3.78 1.07
C PRO A 45 -17.08 4.29 2.12
N VAL A 46 -16.60 4.57 3.33
CA VAL A 46 -17.43 5.00 4.47
C VAL A 46 -17.16 6.46 4.81
N GLY A 47 -18.23 7.20 5.10
CA GLY A 47 -18.16 8.61 5.50
C GLY A 47 -17.58 9.49 4.40
N ASP A 48 -16.62 10.34 4.76
CA ASP A 48 -15.97 11.26 3.83
C ASP A 48 -14.92 10.60 2.90
N THR A 49 -14.62 9.31 3.12
CA THR A 49 -13.69 8.52 2.31
C THR A 49 -14.07 8.56 0.83
N ALA A 50 -15.37 8.47 0.52
CA ALA A 50 -15.87 8.44 -0.85
C ALA A 50 -15.54 9.74 -1.60
N VAL A 51 -15.75 10.88 -0.95
CA VAL A 51 -15.47 12.21 -1.50
C VAL A 51 -13.96 12.38 -1.70
N LYS A 52 -13.17 12.09 -0.66
CA LYS A 52 -11.70 12.21 -0.72
C LYS A 52 -11.09 11.38 -1.85
N LEU A 53 -11.52 10.11 -1.99
CA LEU A 53 -11.02 9.23 -3.04
C LEU A 53 -11.51 9.66 -4.42
N SER A 54 -12.77 10.09 -4.55
CA SER A 54 -13.30 10.57 -5.83
C SER A 54 -12.58 11.84 -6.31
N ASP A 55 -12.31 12.77 -5.41
CA ASP A 55 -11.51 13.96 -5.69
C ASP A 55 -10.08 13.61 -6.11
N ALA A 56 -9.45 12.65 -5.42
CA ALA A 56 -8.13 12.17 -5.78
C ALA A 56 -8.12 11.49 -7.16
N VAL A 57 -9.14 10.68 -7.48
CA VAL A 57 -9.31 10.08 -8.82
C VAL A 57 -9.49 11.16 -9.89
N ALA A 58 -10.30 12.18 -9.63
CA ALA A 58 -10.51 13.29 -10.56
C ALA A 58 -9.18 14.02 -10.85
N ARG A 59 -8.35 14.25 -9.83
CA ARG A 59 -7.00 14.82 -9.99
C ARG A 59 -6.10 13.92 -10.82
N LEU A 60 -6.05 12.62 -10.58
CA LEU A 60 -5.25 11.68 -11.38
C LEU A 60 -5.68 11.64 -12.86
N LYS A 61 -6.99 11.67 -13.11
CA LYS A 61 -7.56 11.75 -14.47
C LYS A 61 -7.21 13.09 -15.14
N ALA A 62 -7.25 14.19 -14.40
CA ALA A 62 -6.85 15.50 -14.90
C ALA A 62 -5.35 15.54 -15.23
N LEU A 63 -4.49 15.02 -14.35
CA LEU A 63 -3.04 14.91 -14.58
C LEU A 63 -2.74 14.11 -15.85
N SER A 64 -3.46 13.02 -16.11
CA SER A 64 -3.31 12.21 -17.33
C SER A 64 -3.53 13.01 -18.62
N ARG A 65 -4.30 14.10 -18.56
CA ARG A 65 -4.57 15.01 -19.70
C ARG A 65 -3.50 16.10 -19.86
N SER A 66 -2.65 16.31 -18.86
CA SER A 66 -1.59 17.33 -18.87
C SER A 66 -0.36 16.85 -19.63
N VAL A 67 0.29 17.76 -20.37
CA VAL A 67 1.51 17.46 -21.14
C VAL A 67 2.74 17.39 -20.23
N GLN A 68 2.84 18.29 -19.25
CA GLN A 68 3.87 18.31 -18.22
C GLN A 68 3.22 18.28 -16.84
N VAL A 69 3.77 17.45 -15.96
CA VAL A 69 3.33 17.30 -14.58
C VAL A 69 4.55 17.49 -13.69
N ARG A 70 4.47 18.46 -12.79
CA ARG A 70 5.50 18.67 -11.75
C ARG A 70 5.02 17.98 -10.50
N ASP A 71 5.87 17.15 -9.93
CA ASP A 71 5.68 16.69 -8.57
C ASP A 71 6.33 17.72 -7.66
N SER A 72 5.50 18.53 -7.01
CA SER A 72 5.99 19.35 -5.92
C SER A 72 6.22 18.40 -4.75
N VAL A 73 7.47 18.30 -4.28
CA VAL A 73 7.83 17.61 -3.03
C VAL A 73 7.21 18.29 -1.80
N ASP A 74 6.34 19.28 -2.01
CA ASP A 74 5.35 19.76 -1.04
C ASP A 74 4.28 18.68 -0.86
N GLY A 75 4.69 17.59 -0.20
CA GLY A 75 3.79 16.53 0.20
C GLY A 75 2.69 17.05 1.12
N THR A 76 1.72 16.21 1.41
CA THR A 76 0.51 16.51 2.19
C THR A 76 0.79 17.53 3.31
N ALA A 77 0.48 18.80 3.03
CA ALA A 77 0.86 19.94 3.88
C ALA A 77 0.10 19.99 5.22
N ALA A 78 -0.83 19.06 5.43
CA ALA A 78 -1.51 18.89 6.69
C ALA A 78 -0.71 17.89 7.53
N ALA A 79 -0.08 18.38 8.61
CA ALA A 79 0.39 17.54 9.70
C ALA A 79 -0.79 16.73 10.25
N GLY A 80 -0.97 15.49 9.77
CA GLY A 80 -2.15 14.71 10.12
C GLY A 80 -2.11 13.27 9.64
N LEU A 81 -2.88 12.44 10.36
CA LEU A 81 -3.21 11.07 9.99
C LEU A 81 -4.44 11.09 9.08
N HIS A 82 -4.29 10.65 7.83
CA HIS A 82 -5.44 10.51 6.93
C HIS A 82 -5.95 9.07 6.96
N ARG A 83 -7.21 8.91 7.39
CA ARG A 83 -7.87 7.61 7.47
C ARG A 83 -8.87 7.45 6.34
N TYR A 84 -8.80 6.32 5.65
CA TYR A 84 -9.72 5.92 4.60
C TYR A 84 -10.38 4.61 5.03
N LEU A 85 -11.70 4.66 5.19
CA LEU A 85 -12.51 3.54 5.66
C LEU A 85 -13.20 2.88 4.47
N ILE A 86 -12.90 1.61 4.24
CA ILE A 86 -13.48 0.83 3.15
C ILE A 86 -14.24 -0.34 3.78
N ALA A 87 -15.57 -0.27 3.75
CA ALA A 87 -16.41 -1.36 4.20
C ALA A 87 -16.35 -2.51 3.19
N VAL A 88 -16.18 -3.73 3.70
CA VAL A 88 -16.08 -4.96 2.92
C VAL A 88 -17.29 -5.84 3.20
N GLY A 89 -17.97 -6.26 2.16
CA GLY A 89 -19.19 -7.06 2.24
C GLY A 89 -19.47 -7.87 1.00
N GLN A 90 -20.63 -8.53 0.99
CA GLN A 90 -21.18 -9.16 -0.20
C GLN A 90 -22.12 -8.17 -0.89
N LYS A 91 -22.22 -8.22 -2.21
CA LYS A 91 -23.09 -7.30 -2.98
C LYS A 91 -24.52 -7.35 -2.46
N GLY A 92 -25.09 -6.17 -2.21
CA GLY A 92 -26.47 -6.02 -1.77
C GLY A 92 -26.72 -6.50 -0.32
N LYS A 93 -25.68 -6.85 0.43
CA LYS A 93 -25.77 -7.17 1.86
C LYS A 93 -25.07 -6.11 2.70
N LYS A 94 -25.36 -6.11 4.01
CA LYS A 94 -24.65 -5.24 4.95
C LYS A 94 -23.16 -5.62 4.99
N PRO A 95 -22.23 -4.66 4.89
CA PRO A 95 -20.81 -4.94 5.05
C PRO A 95 -20.50 -5.60 6.40
N ARG A 96 -19.54 -6.53 6.40
CA ARG A 96 -19.15 -7.35 7.57
C ARG A 96 -18.01 -6.75 8.36
N PHE A 97 -17.06 -6.10 7.68
CA PHE A 97 -15.90 -5.47 8.31
C PHE A 97 -15.47 -4.22 7.56
N THR A 98 -14.53 -3.49 8.15
CA THR A 98 -13.96 -2.28 7.55
C THR A 98 -12.44 -2.45 7.47
N LEU A 99 -11.86 -2.15 6.31
CA LEU A 99 -10.44 -1.89 6.19
C LEU A 99 -10.19 -0.41 6.49
N ARG A 100 -9.34 -0.11 7.48
CA ARG A 100 -8.90 1.25 7.78
C ARG A 100 -7.49 1.45 7.25
N PHE A 101 -7.39 2.11 6.11
CA PHE A 101 -6.10 2.55 5.58
C PHE A 101 -5.70 3.84 6.26
N THR A 102 -4.57 3.81 6.97
CA THR A 102 -3.99 4.98 7.61
C THR A 102 -2.78 5.43 6.80
N ASP A 103 -2.92 6.57 6.13
CA ASP A 103 -1.88 7.27 5.38
C ASP A 103 -1.14 8.22 6.32
N TYR A 104 0.11 7.87 6.62
CA TYR A 104 0.99 8.66 7.46
C TYR A 104 1.75 9.67 6.59
N ALA A 105 1.54 10.96 6.84
CA ALA A 105 2.39 11.99 6.26
C ALA A 105 3.86 11.70 6.64
N GLY A 106 4.77 11.72 5.66
CA GLY A 106 6.14 11.21 5.86
C GLY A 106 6.94 11.92 6.96
N GLY A 107 6.57 13.17 7.29
CA GLY A 107 7.14 13.92 8.41
C GLY A 107 6.81 13.32 9.78
N LEU A 108 5.63 12.72 9.95
CA LEU A 108 5.17 12.16 11.23
C LEU A 108 5.97 10.92 11.66
N LEU A 109 6.60 10.22 10.71
CA LEU A 109 7.44 9.05 11.02
C LEU A 109 8.80 9.42 11.62
N ARG A 110 9.17 10.71 11.60
CA ARG A 110 10.43 11.22 12.16
C ARG A 110 10.30 11.70 13.60
N GLU A 111 9.08 11.93 14.07
CA GLU A 111 8.81 12.36 15.45
C GLU A 111 8.97 11.16 16.40
N ARG A 112 10.17 11.02 16.99
CA ARG A 112 10.38 10.09 18.11
C ARG A 112 9.88 10.76 19.39
N GLY A 113 8.86 10.18 20.01
CA GLY A 113 8.47 10.32 21.43
C GLY A 113 8.58 11.71 22.04
N GLY A 114 7.45 12.40 22.20
CA GLY A 114 7.39 13.66 22.96
C GLY A 114 6.04 14.40 22.93
N GLY A 115 5.11 14.00 22.06
CA GLY A 115 3.75 14.55 22.01
C GLY A 115 2.71 13.52 21.56
N GLY A 116 1.43 13.77 21.86
CA GLY A 116 0.34 12.79 21.70
C GLY A 116 0.12 12.28 20.27
N VAL A 117 0.56 13.00 19.23
CA VAL A 117 0.43 12.57 17.83
C VAL A 117 1.41 11.41 17.51
N GLY A 118 2.63 11.46 18.03
CA GLY A 118 3.63 10.39 17.83
C GLY A 118 3.23 9.07 18.48
N GLU A 119 2.64 9.12 19.68
CA GLU A 119 2.12 7.93 20.37
C GLU A 119 0.93 7.32 19.61
N GLN A 120 0.00 8.14 19.11
CA GLN A 120 -1.12 7.67 18.28
C GLN A 120 -0.64 7.01 16.99
N VAL A 121 0.42 7.54 16.37
CA VAL A 121 1.05 6.95 15.17
C VAL A 121 1.62 5.58 15.51
N GLN A 122 2.42 5.48 16.59
CA GLN A 122 3.04 4.22 17.00
C GLN A 122 2.01 3.18 17.42
N GLN A 123 0.98 3.56 18.16
CA GLN A 123 -0.08 2.64 18.56
C GLN A 123 -0.89 2.14 17.36
N ALA A 124 -1.21 3.03 16.40
CA ALA A 124 -1.89 2.63 15.17
C ALA A 124 -1.04 1.67 14.32
N LEU A 125 0.27 1.91 14.22
CA LEU A 125 1.21 1.03 13.54
C LEU A 125 1.35 -0.32 14.26
N ALA A 126 1.47 -0.29 15.60
CA ALA A 126 1.62 -1.49 16.42
C ALA A 126 0.42 -2.44 16.28
N ASN A 127 -0.79 -1.92 16.08
CA ASN A 127 -1.98 -2.75 15.90
C ASN A 127 -2.19 -3.22 14.45
N SER A 128 -1.34 -2.81 13.51
CA SER A 128 -1.54 -3.02 12.07
C SER A 128 -1.06 -4.37 11.55
N PRO A 129 -1.93 -5.36 11.27
CA PRO A 129 -1.50 -6.63 10.70
C PRO A 129 -0.92 -6.48 9.28
N VAL A 130 -1.20 -5.36 8.59
CA VAL A 130 -0.74 -5.14 7.23
C VAL A 130 -0.06 -3.79 7.09
N ILE A 131 1.15 -3.81 6.56
CA ILE A 131 1.96 -2.63 6.28
C ILE A 131 2.17 -2.53 4.77
N LEU A 132 1.73 -1.42 4.18
CA LEU A 132 2.05 -1.04 2.80
C LEU A 132 3.25 -0.08 2.85
N LEU A 133 4.42 -0.54 2.42
CA LEU A 133 5.62 0.29 2.31
C LEU A 133 5.72 0.87 0.91
N ALA A 134 5.26 2.10 0.74
CA ALA A 134 5.36 2.84 -0.52
C ALA A 134 6.81 3.26 -0.80
N VAL A 135 7.26 2.97 -2.02
CA VAL A 135 8.61 3.31 -2.50
C VAL A 135 8.48 4.21 -3.72
N ASP A 136 9.11 5.38 -3.70
CA ASP A 136 9.28 6.21 -4.89
C ASP A 136 10.31 5.55 -5.82
N THR A 137 9.81 5.00 -6.93
CA THR A 137 10.64 4.22 -7.85
C THR A 137 11.63 5.09 -8.62
N ALA A 138 11.28 6.33 -8.93
CA ALA A 138 12.21 7.22 -9.61
C ALA A 138 13.40 7.54 -8.71
N ALA A 139 13.17 7.81 -7.42
CA ALA A 139 14.26 8.01 -6.48
C ALA A 139 15.10 6.74 -6.23
N LEU A 140 14.52 5.54 -6.39
CA LEU A 140 15.23 4.27 -6.24
C LEU A 140 16.16 3.95 -7.43
N LEU A 141 15.74 4.33 -8.65
CA LEU A 141 16.38 3.87 -9.88
C LEU A 141 17.18 4.94 -10.62
N GLU A 142 16.74 6.21 -10.60
CA GLU A 142 17.39 7.26 -11.38
C GLU A 142 18.75 7.62 -10.79
N GLN A 143 19.72 7.87 -11.69
CA GLN A 143 21.12 8.15 -11.33
C GLN A 143 21.69 7.07 -10.39
N ASP A 144 21.46 5.81 -10.73
CA ASP A 144 21.90 4.63 -9.96
C ASP A 144 21.47 4.66 -8.48
N GLY A 145 20.31 5.27 -8.20
CA GLY A 145 19.72 5.36 -6.87
C GLY A 145 20.28 6.48 -6.00
N LEU A 146 20.92 7.50 -6.58
CA LEU A 146 21.47 8.66 -5.85
C LEU A 146 20.48 9.28 -4.85
N TYR A 147 19.20 9.25 -5.18
CA TYR A 147 18.14 9.88 -4.38
C TYR A 147 17.44 8.93 -3.41
N HIS A 148 17.81 7.65 -3.39
CA HIS A 148 17.10 6.62 -2.63
C HIS A 148 17.12 6.92 -1.13
N ASP A 149 18.30 7.16 -0.55
CA ASP A 149 18.42 7.42 0.89
C ASP A 149 17.70 8.70 1.31
N ARG A 150 17.77 9.74 0.47
CA ARG A 150 17.17 11.04 0.75
C ARG A 150 15.65 11.01 0.68
N ILE A 151 15.10 10.34 -0.33
CA ILE A 151 13.65 10.33 -0.60
C ILE A 151 12.99 9.14 0.10
N ASN A 152 13.43 7.92 -0.19
CA ASN A 152 12.80 6.71 0.33
C ASN A 152 13.15 6.41 1.80
N ALA A 153 14.24 6.99 2.30
CA ALA A 153 14.69 6.87 3.69
C ALA A 153 14.63 5.41 4.20
N PRO A 154 15.28 4.46 3.50
CA PRO A 154 15.17 3.02 3.79
C PRO A 154 15.56 2.68 5.23
N HIS A 155 16.57 3.36 5.78
CA HIS A 155 16.97 3.20 7.17
C HIS A 155 15.86 3.60 8.16
N LEU A 156 15.16 4.71 7.91
CA LEU A 156 14.03 5.12 8.76
C LEU A 156 12.91 4.07 8.68
N MET A 157 12.60 3.58 7.48
CA MET A 157 11.56 2.55 7.30
C MET A 157 11.94 1.24 8.00
N TYR A 158 13.21 0.84 7.92
CA TYR A 158 13.76 -0.30 8.65
C TYR A 158 13.58 -0.14 10.15
N GLU A 159 14.01 0.98 10.73
CA GLU A 159 13.90 1.24 12.17
C GLU A 159 12.44 1.20 12.65
N GLN A 160 11.51 1.81 11.90
CA GLN A 160 10.08 1.75 12.22
C GLN A 160 9.57 0.29 12.21
N ILE A 161 9.84 -0.47 11.16
CA ILE A 161 9.37 -1.87 11.06
C ILE A 161 10.02 -2.75 12.12
N LYS A 162 11.31 -2.58 12.38
CA LYS A 162 12.03 -3.30 13.44
C LYS A 162 11.39 -3.06 14.80
N THR A 163 11.12 -1.81 15.16
CA THR A 163 10.43 -1.47 16.42
C THR A 163 9.04 -2.10 16.49
N LEU A 164 8.30 -2.17 15.39
CA LEU A 164 6.98 -2.81 15.34
C LEU A 164 7.03 -4.34 15.55
N LEU A 165 8.14 -4.98 15.19
CA LEU A 165 8.31 -6.43 15.30
C LEU A 165 8.93 -6.86 16.63
N GLN A 166 9.56 -5.94 17.37
CA GLN A 166 10.14 -6.18 18.69
C GLN A 166 9.04 -6.46 19.72
N GLY A 167 9.15 -7.59 20.42
CA GLY A 167 8.24 -7.97 21.50
C GLY A 167 6.80 -8.27 21.06
N ASN A 168 6.52 -8.34 19.76
CA ASN A 168 5.17 -8.50 19.23
C ASN A 168 5.03 -9.80 18.42
N GLU A 169 4.36 -10.81 18.96
CA GLU A 169 4.18 -12.11 18.29
C GLU A 169 3.15 -12.10 17.15
N GLN A 170 2.46 -10.99 16.90
CA GLN A 170 1.45 -10.87 15.87
C GLN A 170 2.04 -11.15 14.49
N HIS A 171 1.34 -11.97 13.72
CA HIS A 171 1.69 -12.20 12.33
C HIS A 171 1.35 -10.98 11.47
N ARG A 172 2.24 -10.63 10.56
CA ARG A 172 2.10 -9.45 9.71
C ARG A 172 2.34 -9.74 8.24
N LEU A 173 1.74 -8.90 7.40
CA LEU A 173 2.06 -8.78 5.99
C LEU A 173 2.75 -7.45 5.74
N LEU A 174 3.95 -7.50 5.18
CA LEU A 174 4.61 -6.35 4.55
C LEU A 174 4.42 -6.42 3.03
N VAL A 175 3.78 -5.42 2.45
CA VAL A 175 3.70 -5.22 1.00
C VAL A 175 4.59 -4.05 0.65
N ILE A 176 5.74 -4.29 0.02
CA ILE A 176 6.57 -3.23 -0.56
C ILE A 176 5.93 -2.85 -1.89
N VAL A 177 5.52 -1.60 -2.03
CA VAL A 177 4.79 -1.09 -3.19
C VAL A 177 5.63 -0.03 -3.91
N PRO A 178 6.48 -0.42 -4.87
CA PRO A 178 7.07 0.53 -5.81
C PRO A 178 5.97 1.28 -6.56
N LEU A 179 5.94 2.61 -6.39
CA LEU A 179 4.97 3.53 -6.99
C LEU A 179 5.60 4.25 -8.18
N LYS A 180 4.76 4.81 -9.06
CA LYS A 180 5.19 5.55 -10.25
C LYS A 180 6.00 4.66 -11.22
N CYS A 181 5.60 3.40 -11.35
CA CYS A 181 6.34 2.40 -12.11
C CYS A 181 6.20 2.51 -13.64
N GLU A 182 5.46 3.49 -14.16
CA GLU A 182 5.08 3.60 -15.58
C GLU A 182 6.27 3.58 -16.55
N LYS A 183 7.46 4.03 -16.12
CA LYS A 183 8.70 3.98 -16.92
C LYS A 183 9.43 2.63 -16.79
N TYR A 184 9.30 1.94 -15.66
CA TYR A 184 10.28 0.95 -15.21
C TYR A 184 9.83 -0.51 -15.40
N VAL A 185 8.52 -0.77 -15.42
CA VAL A 185 7.99 -2.15 -15.52
C VAL A 185 7.39 -2.47 -16.90
N GLY A 186 7.68 -1.66 -17.91
CA GLY A 186 7.20 -1.87 -19.28
C GLY A 186 7.83 -3.07 -19.99
N THR A 187 8.94 -3.60 -19.46
CA THR A 187 9.64 -4.79 -19.98
C THR A 187 10.00 -5.73 -18.82
N GLU A 188 10.20 -7.01 -19.13
CA GLU A 188 10.63 -8.00 -18.14
C GLU A 188 11.99 -7.64 -17.51
N ALA A 189 12.95 -7.20 -18.32
CA ALA A 189 14.25 -6.75 -17.85
C ALA A 189 14.14 -5.55 -16.90
N GLY A 190 13.29 -4.57 -17.22
CA GLY A 190 13.04 -3.42 -16.34
C GLY A 190 12.38 -3.83 -15.02
N ALA A 191 11.44 -4.77 -15.06
CA ALA A 191 10.79 -5.29 -13.87
C ALA A 191 11.74 -6.10 -12.96
N HIS A 192 12.67 -6.87 -13.54
CA HIS A 192 13.74 -7.54 -12.79
C HIS A 192 14.73 -6.54 -12.19
N HIS A 193 15.16 -5.54 -12.96
CA HIS A 193 16.03 -4.48 -12.45
C HIS A 193 15.41 -3.74 -11.26
N LEU A 194 14.11 -3.39 -11.34
CA LEU A 194 13.39 -2.80 -10.21
C LEU A 194 13.43 -3.71 -8.97
N LEU A 195 13.16 -5.00 -9.14
CA LEU A 195 13.16 -5.94 -8.03
C LEU A 195 14.53 -6.05 -7.35
N ASP A 196 15.60 -6.10 -8.14
CA ASP A 196 16.96 -6.19 -7.62
C ASP A 196 17.33 -4.91 -6.85
N ARG A 197 16.94 -3.74 -7.38
CA ARG A 197 17.15 -2.47 -6.68
C ARG A 197 16.33 -2.35 -5.39
N VAL A 198 15.12 -2.89 -5.34
CA VAL A 198 14.35 -3.00 -4.09
C VAL A 198 15.07 -3.89 -3.08
N ARG A 199 15.59 -5.05 -3.53
CA ARG A 199 16.33 -5.98 -2.65
C ARG A 199 17.59 -5.34 -2.09
N GLU A 200 18.32 -4.61 -2.90
CA GLU A 200 19.54 -3.91 -2.52
C GLU A 200 19.24 -2.74 -1.56
N GLY A 201 18.35 -1.83 -1.96
CA GLY A 201 18.04 -0.62 -1.17
C GLY A 201 17.39 -0.92 0.18
N TYR A 202 16.62 -2.02 0.28
CA TYR A 202 16.00 -2.46 1.53
C TYR A 202 16.68 -3.68 2.15
N LYS A 203 17.92 -4.00 1.77
CA LYS A 203 18.64 -5.18 2.27
C LYS A 203 18.62 -5.29 3.81
N PRO A 204 18.91 -4.23 4.60
CA PRO A 204 18.88 -4.34 6.07
C PRO A 204 17.51 -4.75 6.62
N LEU A 205 16.43 -4.23 6.03
CA LEU A 205 15.06 -4.61 6.39
C LEU A 205 14.80 -6.07 6.02
N LEU A 206 15.13 -6.48 4.79
CA LEU A 206 14.88 -7.84 4.32
C LEU A 206 15.70 -8.88 5.11
N ASP A 207 16.95 -8.58 5.44
CA ASP A 207 17.80 -9.42 6.30
C ASP A 207 17.16 -9.59 7.69
N HIS A 208 16.62 -8.50 8.27
CA HIS A 208 15.93 -8.57 9.56
C HIS A 208 14.65 -9.40 9.50
N LEU A 209 13.86 -9.28 8.43
CA LEU A 209 12.68 -10.11 8.23
C LEU A 209 13.03 -11.60 8.10
N ALA A 210 14.17 -11.91 7.48
CA ALA A 210 14.66 -13.26 7.28
C ALA A 210 15.27 -13.89 8.55
N HIS A 211 15.53 -13.09 9.59
CA HIS A 211 16.06 -13.58 10.87
C HIS A 211 15.11 -14.60 11.51
N GLN A 212 15.67 -15.65 12.12
CA GLN A 212 14.90 -16.80 12.64
C GLN A 212 13.76 -16.43 13.60
N GLU A 213 13.96 -15.37 14.39
CA GLU A 213 12.97 -14.90 15.37
C GLU A 213 11.78 -14.19 14.71
N VAL A 214 11.96 -13.66 13.49
CA VAL A 214 10.97 -12.82 12.78
C VAL A 214 10.33 -13.59 11.63
N ARG A 215 11.10 -14.44 10.95
CA ARG A 215 10.74 -15.08 9.68
C ARG A 215 9.41 -15.81 9.70
N SER A 216 9.08 -16.50 10.80
CA SER A 216 7.84 -17.26 10.93
C SER A 216 6.58 -16.39 11.11
N ARG A 217 6.76 -15.09 11.41
CA ARG A 217 5.67 -14.16 11.73
C ARG A 217 5.37 -13.16 10.62
N VAL A 218 6.27 -12.97 9.66
CA VAL A 218 6.11 -11.92 8.65
C VAL A 218 6.15 -12.48 7.24
N GLY A 219 5.11 -12.22 6.45
CA GLY A 219 5.16 -12.39 4.99
C GLY A 219 5.59 -11.08 4.32
N CYS A 220 6.41 -11.16 3.26
CA CYS A 220 6.87 -10.00 2.51
C CYS A 220 6.66 -10.20 1.01
N VAL A 221 6.01 -9.24 0.36
CA VAL A 221 5.76 -9.24 -1.09
C VAL A 221 6.11 -7.88 -1.69
N VAL A 222 6.68 -7.88 -2.88
CA VAL A 222 6.89 -6.69 -3.72
C VAL A 222 5.81 -6.64 -4.78
N VAL A 223 5.09 -5.51 -4.85
CA VAL A 223 4.00 -5.28 -5.80
C VAL A 223 4.20 -3.92 -6.47
N PRO A 224 4.91 -3.85 -7.60
CA PRO A 224 5.04 -2.61 -8.37
C PRO A 224 3.70 -2.22 -8.99
N VAL A 225 3.37 -0.93 -8.97
CA VAL A 225 2.09 -0.43 -9.50
C VAL A 225 2.25 0.82 -10.34
N GLN A 226 1.36 0.98 -11.33
CA GLN A 226 1.23 2.19 -12.13
C GLN A 226 -0.07 2.89 -11.71
N THR A 227 0.02 4.00 -10.97
CA THR A 227 -1.16 4.67 -10.40
C THR A 227 -1.95 5.47 -11.42
N THR A 228 -1.29 5.90 -12.50
CA THR A 228 -1.94 6.58 -13.63
C THR A 228 -1.94 5.71 -14.88
N GLY A 229 -0.86 4.94 -15.09
CA GLY A 229 -0.59 4.18 -16.32
C GLY A 229 -0.23 5.03 -17.54
N SER A 230 -0.44 6.34 -17.46
CA SER A 230 -0.28 7.29 -18.57
C SER A 230 0.80 8.34 -18.32
N ILE A 231 1.15 8.62 -17.07
CA ILE A 231 2.18 9.59 -16.69
C ILE A 231 3.48 8.87 -16.42
N VAL A 232 4.53 9.22 -17.16
CA VAL A 232 5.86 8.63 -17.04
C VAL A 232 6.84 9.64 -16.49
N PHE A 233 7.80 9.15 -15.71
CA PHE A 233 8.95 9.95 -15.27
C PHE A 233 9.73 10.50 -16.47
N SER A 234 10.19 11.74 -16.37
CA SER A 234 10.94 12.44 -17.40
C SER A 234 12.35 12.81 -16.93
N SER A 235 12.48 13.58 -15.85
CA SER A 235 13.76 14.08 -15.36
C SER A 235 13.68 14.53 -13.90
N ILE A 236 14.85 14.75 -13.28
CA ILE A 236 14.98 15.37 -11.96
C ILE A 236 15.77 16.67 -12.15
N THR A 237 15.31 17.74 -11.52
CA THR A 237 16.08 19.00 -11.40
C THR A 237 16.31 19.30 -9.94
N GLU A 238 17.49 19.80 -9.61
CA GLU A 238 17.83 20.27 -8.28
C GLU A 238 17.96 21.80 -8.28
N SER A 239 17.27 22.47 -7.36
CA SER A 239 17.39 23.92 -7.19
C SER A 239 18.73 24.29 -6.54
N ALA A 240 19.10 25.57 -6.56
CA ALA A 240 20.31 26.07 -5.90
C ALA A 240 20.31 25.79 -4.37
N GLU A 241 19.13 25.72 -3.76
CA GLU A 241 18.92 25.37 -2.35
C GLU A 241 18.86 23.85 -2.12
N GLY A 242 19.23 23.05 -3.12
CA GLY A 242 19.23 21.60 -3.07
C GLY A 242 17.86 20.95 -3.10
N ARG A 243 16.77 21.66 -3.48
CA ARG A 243 15.43 21.05 -3.54
C ARG A 243 15.28 20.24 -4.83
N LEU A 244 14.94 18.96 -4.68
CA LEU A 244 14.67 18.07 -5.81
C LEU A 244 13.25 18.28 -6.33
N GLN A 245 13.12 18.40 -7.65
CA GLN A 245 11.86 18.41 -8.35
C GLN A 245 11.85 17.31 -9.39
N PHE A 246 10.86 16.43 -9.28
CA PHE A 246 10.65 15.33 -10.22
C PHE A 246 9.66 15.79 -11.30
N HIS A 247 10.08 15.67 -12.55
CA HIS A 247 9.29 16.04 -13.72
C HIS A 247 8.73 14.79 -14.36
N TYR A 248 7.43 14.84 -14.65
CA TYR A 248 6.69 13.80 -15.30
C TYR A 248 6.00 14.35 -16.53
N ARG A 249 5.70 13.46 -17.48
CA ARG A 249 5.02 13.81 -18.72
C ARG A 249 4.04 12.73 -19.10
N SER A 250 3.04 13.09 -19.91
CA SER A 250 2.18 12.08 -20.50
C SER A 250 2.97 11.21 -21.49
N ARG A 251 2.74 9.89 -21.45
CA ARG A 251 3.40 8.90 -22.32
C ARG A 251 3.15 9.22 -23.79
N ARG A 252 1.94 9.72 -24.09
CA ARG A 252 1.54 10.26 -25.40
C ARG A 252 0.44 11.31 -25.21
N PRO A 253 0.31 12.31 -26.10
CA PRO A 253 -0.80 13.26 -26.05
C PRO A 253 -2.15 12.53 -25.95
N GLY A 254 -2.96 12.91 -24.96
CA GLY A 254 -4.29 12.30 -24.74
C GLY A 254 -4.28 10.86 -24.21
N ALA A 255 -3.17 10.36 -23.65
CA ALA A 255 -3.15 9.04 -23.02
C ALA A 255 -4.25 8.92 -21.94
N PRO A 256 -5.10 7.88 -21.99
CA PRO A 256 -6.16 7.72 -21.02
C PRO A 256 -5.60 7.36 -19.64
N TYR A 257 -6.31 7.75 -18.58
CA TYR A 257 -6.07 7.22 -17.24
C TYR A 257 -6.35 5.71 -17.24
N ALA A 258 -5.32 4.90 -17.00
CA ALA A 258 -5.36 3.45 -17.11
C ALA A 258 -4.38 2.82 -16.10
N PRO A 259 -4.67 2.89 -14.78
CA PRO A 259 -3.81 2.30 -13.77
C PRO A 259 -3.57 0.81 -14.00
N VAL A 260 -2.42 0.30 -13.57
CA VAL A 260 -2.01 -1.10 -13.76
C VAL A 260 -1.56 -1.69 -12.43
N ASP A 261 -2.08 -2.89 -12.13
CA ASP A 261 -1.78 -3.71 -10.95
C ASP A 261 -2.06 -3.03 -9.60
N THR A 262 -2.77 -1.89 -9.57
CA THR A 262 -3.09 -1.16 -8.34
C THR A 262 -4.04 -1.92 -7.42
N ASP A 263 -4.75 -2.93 -7.93
CA ASP A 263 -5.58 -3.86 -7.16
C ASP A 263 -4.79 -4.94 -6.43
N GLN A 264 -3.58 -5.27 -6.91
CA GLN A 264 -2.78 -6.37 -6.40
C GLN A 264 -2.43 -6.23 -4.91
N PRO A 265 -2.04 -5.04 -4.38
CA PRO A 265 -1.80 -4.90 -2.94
C PRO A 265 -3.03 -5.24 -2.10
N LEU A 266 -4.23 -4.83 -2.54
CA LEU A 266 -5.48 -5.16 -1.85
C LEU A 266 -5.78 -6.66 -1.90
N ARG A 267 -5.51 -7.33 -3.03
CA ARG A 267 -5.67 -8.79 -3.12
C ARG A 267 -4.80 -9.51 -2.09
N TYR A 268 -3.54 -9.10 -1.94
CA TYR A 268 -2.66 -9.65 -0.90
C TYR A 268 -3.14 -9.32 0.51
N VAL A 269 -3.63 -8.09 0.77
CA VAL A 269 -4.22 -7.70 2.06
C VAL A 269 -5.38 -8.63 2.41
N LEU A 270 -6.35 -8.78 1.50
CA LEU A 270 -7.53 -9.61 1.72
C LEU A 270 -7.17 -11.10 1.85
N ARG A 271 -6.24 -11.60 1.03
CA ARG A 271 -5.72 -12.97 1.11
C ARG A 271 -5.12 -13.25 2.49
N PHE A 272 -4.28 -12.35 2.98
CA PHE A 272 -3.65 -12.47 4.28
C PHE A 272 -4.68 -12.44 5.41
N VAL A 273 -5.58 -11.46 5.41
CA VAL A 273 -6.68 -11.34 6.38
C VAL A 273 -7.53 -12.62 6.43
N LEU A 274 -7.91 -13.16 5.27
CA LEU A 274 -8.66 -14.40 5.20
C LEU A 274 -7.89 -15.61 5.74
N ASN A 275 -6.58 -15.68 5.55
CA ASN A 275 -5.81 -16.82 6.03
C ASN A 275 -5.42 -16.69 7.51
N VAL A 276 -5.28 -15.47 8.03
CA VAL A 276 -5.26 -15.20 9.47
C VAL A 276 -6.51 -15.83 10.10
N TYR A 277 -7.69 -15.61 9.52
CA TYR A 277 -8.93 -16.26 9.97
C TYR A 277 -8.86 -17.80 9.96
N ARG A 278 -8.38 -18.40 8.87
CA ARG A 278 -8.40 -19.86 8.69
C ARG A 278 -7.43 -20.62 9.61
N GLN A 279 -6.29 -20.02 9.92
CA GLN A 279 -5.17 -20.71 10.57
C GLN A 279 -5.09 -20.39 12.08
N ASP A 280 -5.52 -19.20 12.52
CA ASP A 280 -5.52 -18.85 13.94
C ASP A 280 -6.85 -19.17 14.60
N ARG A 281 -6.99 -20.42 15.07
CA ARG A 281 -8.07 -20.78 16.02
C ARG A 281 -7.75 -20.36 17.47
N ARG A 282 -6.63 -19.68 17.74
CA ARG A 282 -6.09 -19.44 19.10
C ARG A 282 -5.45 -18.05 19.38
N GLY A 283 -5.59 -17.05 18.51
CA GLY A 283 -4.97 -15.72 18.70
C GLY A 283 -5.88 -14.63 19.30
N PHE A 284 -5.30 -13.48 19.67
CA PHE A 284 -5.98 -12.26 20.13
C PHE A 284 -7.08 -11.75 19.16
N TRP A 285 -6.97 -12.10 17.88
CA TRP A 285 -7.95 -11.75 16.83
C TRP A 285 -9.06 -12.78 16.62
N ARG A 286 -9.10 -13.85 17.43
CA ARG A 286 -10.07 -14.94 17.28
C ARG A 286 -11.50 -14.42 17.30
N GLU A 287 -11.89 -13.67 18.33
CA GLU A 287 -13.26 -13.16 18.47
C GLU A 287 -13.61 -12.19 17.35
N THR A 288 -12.69 -11.28 17.03
CA THR A 288 -12.87 -10.28 15.97
C THR A 288 -13.14 -10.91 14.61
N VAL A 289 -12.37 -11.93 14.23
CA VAL A 289 -12.42 -12.50 12.89
C VAL A 289 -13.39 -13.70 12.81
N ASP A 290 -13.61 -14.41 13.91
CA ASP A 290 -14.69 -15.39 14.04
C ASP A 290 -16.05 -14.73 13.80
N GLU A 291 -16.38 -13.59 14.42
CA GLU A 291 -17.67 -12.93 14.13
C GLU A 291 -17.77 -12.36 12.71
N MET A 292 -16.65 -11.94 12.10
CA MET A 292 -16.62 -11.46 10.71
C MET A 292 -17.03 -12.53 9.68
N PHE A 293 -16.63 -13.79 9.90
CA PHE A 293 -16.73 -14.86 8.89
C PHE A 293 -17.48 -16.12 9.36
N SER A 294 -17.84 -16.23 10.64
CA SER A 294 -18.47 -17.43 11.26
C SER A 294 -19.81 -17.85 10.66
N THR A 295 -20.44 -17.00 9.85
CA THR A 295 -21.78 -17.25 9.29
C THR A 295 -21.92 -16.86 7.82
N ASP A 296 -20.84 -16.49 7.12
CA ASP A 296 -20.93 -15.96 5.75
C ASP A 296 -19.97 -16.64 4.78
N ASP A 297 -20.27 -17.90 4.47
CA ASP A 297 -19.55 -18.69 3.45
C ASP A 297 -19.51 -18.01 2.09
N ALA A 298 -20.56 -17.25 1.76
CA ALA A 298 -20.65 -16.50 0.51
C ALA A 298 -19.64 -15.34 0.47
N LEU A 299 -19.57 -14.53 1.54
CA LEU A 299 -18.52 -13.50 1.63
C LEU A 299 -17.13 -14.13 1.60
N ARG A 300 -16.92 -15.21 2.32
CA ARG A 300 -15.63 -15.92 2.33
C ARG A 300 -15.25 -16.39 0.92
N ALA A 301 -16.19 -16.97 0.18
CA ALA A 301 -15.98 -17.39 -1.21
C ALA A 301 -15.71 -16.19 -2.13
N ALA A 302 -16.42 -15.08 -1.95
CA ALA A 302 -16.23 -13.85 -2.72
C ALA A 302 -14.83 -13.24 -2.48
N VAL A 303 -14.42 -13.10 -1.23
CA VAL A 303 -13.09 -12.58 -0.87
C VAL A 303 -12.00 -13.55 -1.35
N ASN A 304 -12.19 -14.88 -1.23
CA ASN A 304 -11.23 -15.86 -1.76
C ASN A 304 -11.08 -15.76 -3.28
N THR A 305 -12.20 -15.61 -4.01
CA THR A 305 -12.20 -15.48 -5.48
C THR A 305 -11.50 -14.20 -5.92
N PHE A 306 -11.72 -13.10 -5.20
CA PHE A 306 -10.99 -11.86 -5.45
C PHE A 306 -9.50 -12.01 -5.11
N ALA A 307 -9.18 -12.60 -3.96
CA ALA A 307 -7.81 -12.80 -3.50
C ALA A 307 -7.00 -13.79 -4.36
N SER A 308 -7.65 -14.77 -5.02
CA SER A 308 -6.97 -15.71 -5.92
C SER A 308 -6.51 -15.08 -7.23
N GLY A 309 -7.04 -13.92 -7.61
CA GLY A 309 -6.56 -13.13 -8.74
C GLY A 309 -5.20 -12.44 -8.53
N THR A 310 -4.43 -12.81 -7.49
CA THR A 310 -3.03 -12.41 -7.36
C THR A 310 -2.24 -12.96 -8.54
N VAL A 311 -1.58 -12.09 -9.30
CA VAL A 311 -0.82 -12.51 -10.48
C VAL A 311 0.67 -12.63 -10.17
N SER A 312 1.31 -13.66 -10.72
CA SER A 312 2.77 -13.72 -10.83
C SER A 312 3.17 -13.16 -12.18
N ARG A 313 3.67 -11.93 -12.19
CA ARG A 313 4.22 -11.25 -13.38
C ARG A 313 5.65 -10.78 -13.10
N PRO A 314 6.49 -10.52 -14.11
CA PRO A 314 7.78 -9.87 -13.89
C PRO A 314 7.61 -8.65 -12.97
N GLY A 315 8.36 -8.61 -11.86
CA GLY A 315 8.30 -7.53 -10.86
C GLY A 315 7.42 -7.79 -9.64
N ILE A 316 6.33 -8.56 -9.73
CA ILE A 316 5.52 -8.96 -8.55
C ILE A 316 6.10 -10.26 -7.97
N ARG A 317 6.62 -10.21 -6.75
CA ARG A 317 7.30 -11.35 -6.13
C ARG A 317 7.08 -11.41 -4.63
N VAL A 318 6.81 -12.63 -4.13
CA VAL A 318 6.93 -12.93 -2.70
C VAL A 318 8.42 -13.01 -2.38
N LEU A 319 8.90 -12.12 -1.51
CA LEU A 319 10.29 -12.11 -1.04
C LEU A 319 10.47 -12.99 0.20
N GLN A 320 9.44 -13.09 1.03
CA GLN A 320 9.40 -13.96 2.19
C GLN A 320 8.04 -14.62 2.27
N ASP A 321 8.04 -15.93 2.10
CA ASP A 321 6.82 -16.73 2.21
C ASP A 321 6.32 -16.78 3.66
N HIS A 322 5.02 -16.95 3.81
CA HIS A 322 4.36 -17.04 5.10
C HIS A 322 3.11 -17.91 4.97
N PRO A 323 2.77 -18.77 5.94
CA PRO A 323 1.61 -19.66 5.85
C PRO A 323 0.29 -18.94 5.54
N ARG A 324 0.17 -17.68 5.98
CA ARG A 324 -1.01 -16.82 5.73
C ARG A 324 -1.01 -16.08 4.41
N LEU A 325 0.13 -16.02 3.71
CA LEU A 325 0.07 -15.68 2.31
C LEU A 325 -0.62 -16.81 1.54
N GLY A 326 -0.52 -18.07 1.93
CA GLY A 326 -1.06 -19.17 1.13
C GLY A 326 -0.21 -19.40 -0.13
N ARG A 327 -0.41 -20.52 -0.82
CA ARG A 327 0.24 -20.78 -2.11
C ARG A 327 -0.56 -20.10 -3.21
#